data_AF-A0A954K328-F1
#
_entry.id   AF-A0A954K328-F1
#
_cell.length_a   1.000
_cell.length_b   1.000
_cell.length_c   1.000
_cell.angle_alpha   90.00
_cell.angle_beta   90.00
_cell.angle_gamma   90.00
#
_symmetry.space_group_name_H-M   'P 1'
#
loop_
_entity.id
_entity.type
_entity.pdbx_description
1 polymer ?
#
loop_
_entity_poly.entity_id
_entity_poly.type
_entity_poly.pdbx_seq_one_letter_code
_entity_poly.pdbx_strand_id
1 'polypeptide(L)'
;MPQQQPNNLQSAQLSGCMILTLMIFFGCMMPLIFVDLAETALRNLHLSPQAAVLVLIGMIFGSLFNFPIARFPLDKEVNVPVFESLAGIQLMPQMKKLRQEAIIAVNLGGCIIPVLLAVWLSQFIFAGGPTSVIVTAVGIGLNTAICYRMARLVPGMGIAMPVFIPPLTAVIATWFGFGIVGPILGDSGVDFHPLYAPVAFV
;
A
#
# COMPACT_ATOMS: atom_id res chain seq x y z
N MET A 1 -3.20 8.62 66.00
CA MET A 1 -3.67 9.08 64.67
C MET A 1 -3.48 7.91 63.72
N PRO A 2 -4.54 7.34 63.10
CA PRO A 2 -4.37 6.19 62.22
C PRO A 2 -3.58 6.63 60.98
N GLN A 3 -2.45 5.96 60.72
CA GLN A 3 -1.64 6.19 59.51
C GLN A 3 -2.44 5.73 58.29
N GLN A 4 -2.88 6.70 57.50
CA GLN A 4 -3.61 6.50 56.27
C GLN A 4 -2.65 5.89 55.24
N GLN A 5 -2.72 4.57 55.06
CA GLN A 5 -1.92 3.85 54.07
C GLN A 5 -2.26 4.39 52.67
N PRO A 6 -1.29 4.91 51.90
CA PRO A 6 -1.59 5.52 50.61
C PRO A 6 -2.16 4.46 49.66
N ASN A 7 -3.30 4.78 49.05
CA ASN A 7 -4.06 3.94 48.14
C ASN A 7 -3.32 3.76 46.79
N ASN A 8 -2.14 3.13 46.82
CA ASN A 8 -1.25 2.92 45.67
C ASN A 8 -1.92 2.07 44.57
N LEU A 9 -2.88 1.21 44.94
CA LEU A 9 -3.70 0.45 43.99
C LEU A 9 -4.65 1.36 43.20
N GLN A 10 -5.18 2.41 43.84
CA GLN A 10 -6.13 3.34 43.26
C GLN A 10 -5.42 4.34 42.31
N SER A 11 -4.20 4.78 42.65
CA SER A 11 -3.36 5.60 41.77
C SER A 11 -2.85 4.82 40.56
N ALA A 12 -2.48 3.54 40.72
CA ALA A 12 -2.10 2.66 39.62
C ALA A 12 -3.29 2.36 38.69
N GLN A 13 -4.48 2.10 39.24
CA GLN A 13 -5.71 1.91 38.46
C GLN A 13 -6.10 3.17 37.69
N LEU A 14 -6.05 4.35 38.33
CA LEU A 14 -6.35 5.63 37.68
C LEU A 14 -5.35 5.93 36.55
N SER A 15 -4.06 5.67 36.78
CA SER A 15 -3.02 5.84 35.77
C SER A 15 -3.20 4.87 34.60
N GLY A 16 -3.55 3.61 34.87
CA GLY A 16 -3.89 2.62 33.85
C GLY A 16 -5.12 3.01 33.01
N CYS A 17 -6.17 3.53 33.63
CA CYS A 17 -7.35 4.03 32.93
C CYS A 17 -7.02 5.23 32.03
N MET A 18 -6.15 6.14 32.49
CA MET A 18 -5.69 7.27 31.67
C MET A 18 -4.88 6.79 30.46
N ILE A 19 -3.96 5.84 30.64
CA ILE A 19 -3.17 5.27 29.55
C ILE A 19 -4.06 4.55 28.53
N LEU A 20 -5.04 3.75 28.99
CA LEU A 20 -5.98 3.06 28.11
C LEU A 20 -6.84 4.04 27.32
N THR A 21 -7.35 5.09 27.98
CA THR A 21 -8.12 6.15 27.32
C THR A 21 -7.28 6.87 26.26
N LEU A 22 -6.02 7.16 26.57
CA LEU A 22 -5.08 7.79 25.65
C LEU A 22 -4.80 6.89 24.44
N MET A 23 -4.59 5.58 24.65
CA MET A 23 -4.41 4.61 23.58
C MET A 23 -5.63 4.52 22.66
N ILE A 24 -6.84 4.48 23.22
CA ILE A 24 -8.07 4.44 22.44
C ILE A 24 -8.25 5.75 21.66
N PHE A 25 -8.01 6.90 22.30
CA PHE A 25 -8.11 8.20 21.65
C PHE A 25 -7.15 8.34 20.46
N PHE A 26 -5.86 8.08 20.66
CA PHE A 26 -4.88 8.12 19.57
C PHE A 26 -5.12 7.03 18.52
N GLY A 27 -5.53 5.84 18.96
CA GLY A 27 -5.86 4.72 18.07
C GLY A 27 -7.06 5.02 17.15
N CYS A 28 -8.04 5.78 17.62
CA CYS A 28 -9.19 6.20 16.81
C CYS A 28 -8.91 7.46 15.98
N MET A 29 -8.16 8.43 16.51
CA MET A 29 -7.84 9.68 15.82
C MET A 29 -6.87 9.48 14.66
N MET A 30 -5.88 8.59 14.80
CA MET A 30 -4.86 8.38 13.77
C MET A 30 -5.46 7.92 12.43
N PRO A 31 -6.33 6.89 12.35
CA PRO A 31 -7.01 6.53 11.11
C PRO A 31 -7.83 7.66 10.50
N LEU A 32 -8.49 8.49 11.31
CA LEU A 32 -9.32 9.60 10.81
C LEU A 32 -8.47 10.67 10.10
N ILE A 33 -7.34 11.05 10.71
CA ILE A 33 -6.40 12.00 10.08
C ILE A 33 -5.85 11.43 8.76
N PHE A 34 -5.56 10.12 8.71
CA PHE A 34 -5.10 9.48 7.49
C PHE A 34 -6.18 9.42 6.40
N VAL A 35 -7.44 9.22 6.77
CA VAL A 35 -8.57 9.27 5.84
C VAL A 35 -8.72 10.66 5.24
N ASP A 36 -8.67 11.72 6.07
CA ASP A 36 -8.76 13.10 5.59
C ASP A 36 -7.61 13.47 4.65
N LEU A 37 -6.40 13.01 4.98
CA LEU A 37 -5.21 13.23 4.14
C LEU A 37 -5.32 12.47 2.82
N ALA A 38 -5.78 11.21 2.85
CA ALA A 38 -6.00 10.40 1.66
C ALA A 38 -7.11 10.97 0.77
N GLU A 39 -8.21 11.45 1.37
CA GLU A 39 -9.29 12.12 0.65
C GLU A 39 -8.80 13.40 -0.02
N THR A 40 -8.07 14.23 0.72
CA THR A 40 -7.49 15.48 0.18
C THR A 40 -6.56 15.17 -1.00
N ALA A 41 -5.72 14.14 -0.87
CA ALA A 41 -4.86 13.69 -1.96
C ALA A 41 -5.66 13.23 -3.19
N LEU A 42 -6.74 12.45 -3.02
CA LEU A 42 -7.59 12.00 -4.12
C LEU A 42 -8.42 13.14 -4.74
N ARG A 43 -8.80 14.17 -3.98
CA ARG A 43 -9.45 15.36 -4.56
C ARG A 43 -8.50 16.14 -5.48
N ASN A 44 -7.20 16.16 -5.16
CA ASN A 44 -6.17 16.75 -6.03
C ASN A 44 -5.95 15.97 -7.34
N LEU A 45 -6.52 14.77 -7.46
CA LEU A 45 -6.49 13.96 -8.67
C LEU A 45 -7.60 14.35 -9.68
N HIS A 46 -8.33 15.44 -9.47
CA HIS A 46 -9.52 15.84 -10.26
C HIS A 46 -10.77 14.98 -9.99
N LEU A 47 -10.79 14.19 -8.92
CA LEU A 47 -11.98 13.44 -8.52
C LEU A 47 -12.99 14.35 -7.82
N SER A 48 -14.28 14.08 -8.03
CA SER A 48 -15.32 14.66 -7.16
C SER A 48 -15.14 14.14 -5.73
N PRO A 49 -15.54 14.90 -4.69
CA PRO A 49 -15.43 14.44 -3.30
C PRO A 49 -16.10 13.08 -3.05
N GLN A 50 -17.25 12.84 -3.68
CA GLN A 50 -17.99 11.59 -3.60
C GLN A 50 -17.19 10.43 -4.23
N ALA A 51 -16.61 10.66 -5.40
CA ALA A 51 -15.77 9.67 -6.08
C ALA A 51 -14.51 9.37 -5.26
N ALA A 52 -13.87 10.38 -4.67
CA ALA A 52 -12.69 10.21 -3.83
C ALA A 52 -12.97 9.27 -2.64
N VAL A 53 -14.07 9.51 -1.92
CA VAL A 53 -14.50 8.66 -0.80
C VAL A 53 -14.86 7.25 -1.27
N LEU A 54 -15.56 7.11 -2.39
CA LEU A 54 -15.92 5.79 -2.94
C LEU A 54 -14.69 4.99 -3.35
N VAL A 55 -13.70 5.62 -3.97
CA VAL A 55 -12.43 4.97 -4.33
C VAL A 55 -11.68 4.57 -3.06
N LEU A 56 -11.61 5.42 -2.04
CA LEU A 56 -10.95 5.10 -0.77
C LEU A 56 -11.61 3.90 -0.07
N ILE A 57 -12.94 3.93 0.07
CA ILE A 57 -13.73 2.81 0.61
C ILE A 57 -13.51 1.56 -0.25
N GLY A 58 -13.56 1.70 -1.58
CA GLY A 58 -13.33 0.62 -2.53
C GLY A 58 -11.93 0.01 -2.40
N MET A 59 -10.89 0.82 -2.18
CA MET A 59 -9.53 0.35 -1.93
C MET A 59 -9.42 -0.41 -0.60
N ILE A 60 -10.04 0.10 0.47
CA ILE A 60 -10.04 -0.56 1.78
C ILE A 60 -10.76 -1.90 1.73
N PHE A 61 -12.02 -1.94 1.30
CA PHE A 61 -12.79 -3.19 1.25
C PHE A 61 -12.31 -4.11 0.13
N GLY A 62 -11.88 -3.54 -1.00
CA GLY A 62 -11.27 -4.25 -2.11
C GLY A 62 -9.97 -4.95 -1.70
N SER A 63 -9.22 -4.42 -0.73
CA SER A 63 -7.97 -5.05 -0.28
C SER A 63 -8.15 -6.47 0.27
N LEU A 64 -9.37 -6.82 0.71
CA LEU A 64 -9.74 -8.14 1.21
C LEU A 64 -9.81 -9.20 0.10
N PHE A 65 -9.94 -8.78 -1.16
CA PHE A 65 -10.11 -9.67 -2.31
C PHE A 65 -8.80 -9.82 -3.11
N ASN A 66 -8.33 -11.06 -3.23
CA ASN A 66 -7.11 -11.41 -3.97
C ASN A 66 -7.45 -12.45 -5.05
N PHE A 67 -7.12 -12.13 -6.31
CA PHE A 67 -7.36 -13.00 -7.46
C PHE A 67 -6.08 -13.74 -7.86
N PRO A 68 -5.97 -15.06 -7.65
CA PRO A 68 -4.78 -15.81 -8.03
C PRO A 68 -4.65 -15.88 -9.55
N ILE A 69 -3.50 -15.47 -10.09
CA ILE A 69 -3.22 -15.45 -11.54
C ILE A 69 -2.22 -16.52 -11.98
N ALA A 70 -1.30 -16.92 -11.09
CA ALA A 70 -0.26 -17.89 -11.42
C ALA A 70 0.20 -18.66 -10.18
N ARG A 71 0.68 -19.88 -10.40
CA ARG A 71 1.25 -20.75 -9.36
C ARG A 71 2.57 -21.32 -9.83
N PHE A 72 3.57 -21.29 -8.97
CA PHE A 72 4.91 -21.80 -9.24
C PHE A 72 5.32 -22.78 -8.16
N PRO A 73 5.82 -23.97 -8.52
CA PRO A 73 6.43 -24.84 -7.54
C PRO A 73 7.72 -24.21 -7.01
N LEU A 74 7.89 -24.18 -5.70
CA LEU A 74 9.16 -23.87 -5.03
C LEU A 74 9.92 -25.17 -4.79
N ASP A 75 11.20 -25.18 -5.10
CA ASP A 75 12.09 -26.34 -4.92
C ASP A 75 12.49 -26.60 -3.45
N LYS A 76 11.79 -25.98 -2.50
CA LYS A 76 11.91 -26.29 -1.08
C LYS A 76 10.94 -27.40 -0.71
N GLU A 77 11.48 -28.59 -0.54
CA GLU A 77 10.80 -29.69 0.13
C GLU A 77 10.70 -29.37 1.62
N VAL A 78 9.48 -29.23 2.14
CA VAL A 78 9.25 -29.13 3.58
C VAL A 78 8.72 -30.48 4.06
N ASN A 79 9.41 -31.07 5.04
CA ASN A 79 8.92 -32.27 5.72
C ASN A 79 7.81 -31.83 6.67
N VAL A 80 6.56 -32.16 6.34
CA VAL A 80 5.42 -31.95 7.24
C VAL A 80 5.02 -33.28 7.89
N PRO A 81 4.82 -33.32 9.22
CA PRO A 81 4.28 -34.50 9.87
C PRO A 81 2.80 -34.63 9.49
N VAL A 82 2.45 -35.69 8.77
CA VAL A 82 1.05 -36.03 8.47
C VAL A 82 0.61 -37.11 9.45
N PHE A 83 -0.47 -36.84 10.18
CA PHE A 83 -1.15 -37.83 11.02
C PHE A 83 -2.32 -38.38 10.23
N GLU A 84 -2.13 -39.50 9.54
CA GLU A 84 -3.26 -40.24 8.98
C GLU A 84 -3.94 -41.03 10.11
N SER A 85 -5.19 -40.68 10.39
CA SER A 85 -6.06 -41.43 11.29
C SER A 85 -6.71 -42.56 10.49
N LEU A 86 -6.17 -43.77 10.60
CA LEU A 86 -6.90 -44.98 10.24
C LEU A 86 -7.28 -45.72 11.52
N ALA A 87 -8.58 -45.79 11.81
CA ALA A 87 -9.15 -46.58 12.91
C ALA A 87 -8.65 -46.26 14.34
N GLY A 88 -8.35 -44.99 14.65
CA GLY A 88 -8.21 -44.53 16.05
C GLY A 88 -6.89 -44.88 16.76
N ILE A 89 -5.91 -45.48 16.07
CA ILE A 89 -4.58 -45.77 16.64
C ILE A 89 -3.55 -44.91 15.90
N GLN A 90 -3.07 -43.84 16.54
CA GLN A 90 -1.97 -43.02 16.01
C GLN A 90 -0.64 -43.70 16.34
N LEU A 91 0.05 -44.25 15.34
CA LEU A 91 1.30 -44.98 15.60
C LEU A 91 2.59 -44.21 15.31
N MET A 92 2.62 -43.21 14.43
CA MET A 92 3.78 -42.30 14.27
C MET A 92 3.49 -41.27 13.15
N PRO A 93 3.95 -40.02 13.27
CA PRO A 93 3.85 -39.05 12.18
C PRO A 93 4.69 -39.50 10.98
N GLN A 94 4.06 -39.66 9.81
CA GLN A 94 4.81 -39.87 8.57
C GLN A 94 5.26 -38.51 8.03
N MET A 95 6.55 -38.39 7.73
CA MET A 95 7.09 -37.20 7.07
C MET A 95 6.69 -37.23 5.60
N LYS A 96 5.76 -36.36 5.19
CA LYS A 96 5.40 -36.19 3.79
C LYS A 96 6.16 -34.99 3.23
N LYS A 97 6.84 -35.19 2.10
CA LYS A 97 7.44 -34.09 1.34
C LYS A 97 6.31 -33.32 0.66
N LEU A 98 5.93 -32.17 1.23
CA LEU A 98 5.06 -31.23 0.53
C LEU A 98 5.94 -30.27 -0.26
N ARG A 99 5.65 -30.17 -1.56
CA ARG A 99 6.26 -29.14 -2.42
C ARG A 99 5.58 -27.81 -2.09
N GLN A 100 6.35 -26.82 -1.64
CA GLN A 100 5.80 -25.49 -1.45
C GLN A 100 5.41 -24.90 -2.81
N GLU A 101 4.30 -24.17 -2.87
CA GLU A 101 3.89 -23.41 -4.06
C GLU A 101 3.90 -21.92 -3.75
N ALA A 102 4.43 -21.11 -4.66
CA ALA A 102 4.22 -19.67 -4.66
C ALA A 102 3.02 -19.33 -5.55
N ILE A 103 2.04 -18.63 -4.98
CA ILE A 103 0.86 -18.16 -5.71
C ILE A 103 1.03 -16.65 -5.94
N ILE A 104 1.02 -16.23 -7.19
CA ILE A 104 0.92 -14.81 -7.54
C ILE A 104 -0.57 -14.46 -7.60
N ALA A 105 -0.97 -13.45 -6.83
CA ALA A 105 -2.33 -12.93 -6.81
C ALA A 105 -2.35 -11.43 -7.06
N VAL A 106 -3.41 -10.96 -7.70
CA VAL A 106 -3.70 -9.55 -7.95
C VAL A 106 -4.74 -9.08 -6.93
N ASN A 107 -4.41 -8.03 -6.18
CA ASN A 107 -5.29 -7.48 -5.15
C ASN A 107 -6.30 -6.48 -5.76
N LEU A 108 -7.58 -6.55 -5.39
CA LEU A 108 -8.58 -5.63 -5.93
C LEU A 108 -8.33 -4.19 -5.46
N GLY A 109 -8.14 -3.99 -4.16
CA GLY A 109 -7.96 -2.65 -3.57
C GLY A 109 -6.59 -2.03 -3.77
N GLY A 110 -5.54 -2.85 -3.85
CA GLY A 110 -4.13 -2.45 -3.93
C GLY A 110 -3.50 -2.62 -5.30
N CYS A 111 -4.23 -3.15 -6.30
CA CYS A 111 -3.74 -3.22 -7.68
C CYS A 111 -4.81 -2.82 -8.69
N ILE A 112 -5.97 -3.48 -8.71
CA ILE A 112 -6.98 -3.26 -9.77
C ILE A 112 -7.56 -1.84 -9.69
N ILE A 113 -8.07 -1.43 -8.54
CA ILE A 113 -8.64 -0.07 -8.35
C ILE A 113 -7.58 1.02 -8.62
N PRO A 114 -6.34 0.95 -8.09
CA PRO A 114 -5.28 1.89 -8.45
C PRO A 114 -5.00 1.96 -9.95
N VAL A 115 -4.94 0.81 -10.66
CA VAL A 115 -4.71 0.78 -12.11
C VAL A 115 -5.88 1.43 -12.86
N LEU A 116 -7.13 1.18 -12.46
CA LEU A 116 -8.29 1.84 -13.05
C LEU A 116 -8.25 3.35 -12.83
N LEU A 117 -7.84 3.80 -11.64
CA LEU A 117 -7.66 5.21 -11.35
C LEU A 117 -6.53 5.82 -12.21
N ALA A 118 -5.41 5.12 -12.37
CA ALA A 118 -4.32 5.56 -13.24
C ALA A 118 -4.76 5.69 -14.72
N VAL A 119 -5.55 4.73 -15.22
CA VAL A 119 -6.16 4.80 -16.55
C VAL A 119 -7.09 6.02 -16.66
N TRP A 120 -7.92 6.28 -15.65
CA TRP A 120 -8.77 7.46 -15.64
C TRP A 120 -7.94 8.76 -15.63
N LEU A 121 -6.85 8.84 -14.87
CA LEU A 121 -5.97 10.02 -14.83
C LEU A 121 -5.22 10.26 -16.14
N SER A 122 -4.94 9.19 -16.90
CA SER A 122 -4.21 9.29 -18.16
C SER A 122 -4.85 10.26 -19.15
N GLN A 123 -6.17 10.47 -19.09
CA GLN A 123 -6.85 11.45 -19.95
C GLN A 123 -6.33 12.89 -19.74
N PHE A 124 -6.04 13.28 -18.50
CA PHE A 124 -5.47 14.60 -18.19
C PHE A 124 -4.03 14.69 -18.66
N ILE A 125 -3.29 13.58 -18.56
CA ILE A 125 -1.90 13.49 -19.02
C ILE A 125 -1.84 13.65 -20.54
N PHE A 126 -2.71 12.97 -21.30
CA PHE A 126 -2.78 13.13 -22.75
C PHE A 126 -3.25 14.54 -23.16
N ALA A 127 -4.20 15.12 -22.42
CA ALA A 127 -4.64 16.50 -22.66
C ALA A 127 -3.54 17.55 -22.40
N GLY A 128 -2.57 17.23 -21.54
CA GLY A 128 -1.38 18.06 -21.26
C GLY A 128 -0.34 18.11 -22.38
N GLY A 129 -0.54 17.36 -23.48
CA GLY A 129 0.31 17.38 -24.65
C GLY A 129 1.47 16.35 -24.63
N PRO A 130 2.39 16.42 -25.60
CA PRO A 130 3.47 15.43 -25.73
C PRO A 130 4.44 15.42 -24.54
N THR A 131 4.73 16.59 -23.97
CA THR A 131 5.65 16.75 -22.85
C THR A 131 5.17 16.01 -21.60
N SER A 132 3.90 16.14 -21.23
CA SER A 132 3.33 15.42 -20.09
C SER A 132 3.39 13.91 -20.31
N VAL A 133 3.07 13.42 -21.51
CA VAL A 133 3.16 11.99 -21.85
C VAL A 133 4.59 11.46 -21.72
N ILE A 134 5.58 12.20 -22.21
CA ILE A 134 6.99 11.83 -22.11
C ILE A 134 7.44 11.79 -20.64
N VAL A 135 7.12 12.85 -19.87
CA VAL A 135 7.46 12.93 -18.44
C VAL A 135 6.83 11.77 -17.67
N THR A 136 5.56 11.47 -17.89
CA THR A 136 4.87 10.33 -17.27
C THR A 136 5.51 9.01 -17.66
N ALA A 137 5.76 8.76 -18.95
CA ALA A 137 6.35 7.51 -19.40
C ALA A 137 7.74 7.27 -18.79
N VAL A 138 8.57 8.32 -18.72
CA VAL A 138 9.88 8.26 -18.06
C VAL A 138 9.72 8.04 -16.55
N GLY A 139 8.77 8.71 -15.91
CA GLY A 139 8.45 8.55 -14.49
C GLY A 139 8.04 7.12 -14.14
N ILE A 140 7.08 6.53 -14.90
CA ILE A 140 6.66 5.13 -14.75
C ILE A 140 7.85 4.19 -14.92
N GLY A 141 8.66 4.40 -15.97
CA GLY A 141 9.83 3.56 -16.25
C GLY A 141 10.86 3.60 -15.11
N LEU A 142 11.20 4.80 -14.63
CA LEU A 142 12.13 5.00 -13.51
C LEU A 142 11.58 4.38 -12.23
N ASN A 143 10.32 4.67 -11.91
CA ASN A 143 9.66 4.16 -10.71
C ASN A 143 9.61 2.62 -10.72
N THR A 144 9.21 2.03 -11.84
CA THR A 144 9.17 0.57 -12.03
C THR A 144 10.55 -0.05 -11.86
N ALA A 145 11.59 0.54 -12.46
CA ALA A 145 12.95 0.03 -12.36
C ALA A 145 13.48 0.05 -10.91
N ILE A 146 13.24 1.15 -10.17
CA ILE A 146 13.67 1.26 -8.78
C ILE A 146 12.88 0.28 -7.90
N CYS A 147 11.55 0.27 -8.04
CA CYS A 147 10.67 -0.65 -7.31
C CYS A 147 11.07 -2.11 -7.54
N TYR A 148 11.33 -2.49 -8.79
CA TYR A 148 11.75 -3.85 -9.14
C TYR A 148 13.08 -4.23 -8.49
N ARG A 149 14.07 -3.31 -8.48
CA ARG A 149 15.38 -3.56 -7.84
C ARG A 149 15.29 -3.66 -6.31
N MET A 150 14.32 -2.98 -5.70
CA MET A 150 14.19 -2.93 -4.25
C MET A 150 13.25 -3.99 -3.68
N ALA A 151 12.34 -4.52 -4.50
CA ALA A 151 11.43 -5.59 -4.11
C ALA A 151 12.20 -6.87 -3.74
N ARG A 152 11.75 -7.56 -2.68
CA ARG A 152 12.33 -8.83 -2.22
C ARG A 152 11.22 -9.84 -1.96
N LEU A 153 11.42 -11.08 -2.40
CA LEU A 153 10.52 -12.17 -2.05
C LEU A 153 10.87 -12.68 -0.65
N VAL A 154 9.97 -12.50 0.31
CA VAL A 154 10.15 -12.93 1.69
C VAL A 154 9.19 -14.10 2.00
N PRO A 155 9.71 -15.27 2.42
CA PRO A 155 8.89 -16.43 2.75
C PRO A 155 7.82 -16.09 3.81
N GLY A 156 6.57 -16.48 3.55
CA GLY A 156 5.43 -16.20 4.43
C GLY A 156 4.85 -14.78 4.32
N MET A 157 5.54 -13.83 3.70
CA MET A 157 5.05 -12.45 3.47
C MET A 157 4.81 -12.11 2.00
N GLY A 158 5.42 -12.85 1.06
CA GLY A 158 5.32 -12.57 -0.37
C GLY A 158 6.31 -11.50 -0.83
N ILE A 159 5.93 -10.67 -1.79
CA ILE A 159 6.79 -9.60 -2.31
C ILE A 159 6.76 -8.42 -1.34
N ALA A 160 7.86 -8.21 -0.62
CA ALA A 160 8.04 -7.08 0.28
C ALA A 160 8.70 -5.91 -0.46
N MET A 161 8.19 -4.71 -0.23
CA MET A 161 8.69 -3.46 -0.81
C MET A 161 8.80 -2.38 0.28
N PRO A 162 9.86 -1.57 0.29
CA PRO A 162 9.95 -0.45 1.21
C PRO A 162 8.85 0.58 0.89
N VAL A 163 7.99 0.86 1.86
CA VAL A 163 6.74 1.63 1.68
C VAL A 163 6.94 3.01 1.04
N PHE A 164 8.03 3.70 1.39
CA PHE A 164 8.28 5.07 0.91
C PHE A 164 8.96 5.16 -0.45
N ILE A 165 9.53 4.06 -0.96
CA ILE A 165 10.28 4.12 -2.22
C ILE A 165 9.35 4.48 -3.39
N PRO A 166 8.25 3.76 -3.67
CA PRO A 166 7.38 4.07 -4.81
C PRO A 166 6.80 5.49 -4.83
N PRO A 167 6.25 6.03 -3.72
CA PRO A 167 5.67 7.37 -3.76
C PRO A 167 6.74 8.47 -3.87
N LEU A 168 7.91 8.30 -3.24
CA LEU A 168 8.98 9.30 -3.33
C LEU A 168 9.58 9.35 -4.73
N THR A 169 9.83 8.19 -5.34
CA THR A 169 10.33 8.14 -6.72
C THR A 169 9.36 8.78 -7.70
N ALA A 170 8.05 8.55 -7.55
CA ALA A 170 7.04 9.15 -8.40
C ALA A 170 6.97 10.68 -8.26
N VAL A 171 6.98 11.20 -7.03
CA VAL A 171 6.99 12.65 -6.77
C VAL A 171 8.27 13.30 -7.31
N ILE A 172 9.43 12.71 -7.03
CA ILE A 172 10.72 13.25 -7.50
C ILE A 172 10.78 13.24 -9.03
N ALA A 173 10.38 12.14 -9.67
CA ALA A 173 10.38 12.03 -11.13
C ALA A 173 9.45 13.06 -11.78
N THR A 174 8.27 13.28 -11.19
CA THR A 174 7.30 14.27 -11.68
C THR A 174 7.83 15.69 -11.54
N TRP A 175 8.38 16.02 -10.37
CA TRP A 175 8.92 17.35 -10.09
C TRP A 175 10.11 17.67 -10.98
N PHE A 176 11.03 16.72 -11.17
CA PHE A 176 12.15 16.87 -12.10
C PHE A 176 11.70 16.93 -13.56
N GLY A 177 10.74 16.08 -13.95
CA GLY A 177 10.22 16.03 -15.31
C GLY A 177 9.63 17.36 -15.75
N PHE A 178 8.70 17.92 -14.97
CA PHE A 178 8.11 19.22 -15.31
C PHE A 178 9.04 20.40 -15.02
N GLY A 179 9.90 20.31 -14.00
CA GLY A 179 10.84 21.39 -13.64
C GLY A 179 12.02 21.55 -14.60
N ILE A 180 12.42 20.48 -15.31
CA ILE A 180 13.59 20.50 -16.20
C ILE A 180 13.22 20.16 -17.65
N VAL A 181 12.49 19.06 -17.88
CA VAL A 181 12.23 18.57 -19.25
C VAL A 181 11.24 19.47 -19.98
N GLY A 182 10.21 19.97 -19.29
CA GLY A 182 9.24 20.91 -19.87
C GLY A 182 9.89 22.16 -20.47
N PRO A 183 10.70 22.92 -19.69
CA PRO A 183 11.46 24.05 -20.22
C PRO A 183 12.39 23.71 -21.39
N ILE A 184 13.06 22.55 -21.37
CA ILE A 184 14.00 22.12 -22.42
C ILE A 184 13.29 21.82 -23.75
N LEU A 185 12.07 21.28 -23.72
CA LEU A 185 11.28 20.96 -24.91
C LEU A 185 10.61 22.19 -25.57
N GLY A 186 10.83 23.39 -25.01
CA GLY A 186 10.31 24.64 -25.57
C GLY A 186 8.98 25.10 -24.96
N ASP A 187 8.44 24.39 -23.98
CA ASP A 187 7.18 24.73 -23.29
C ASP A 187 7.39 25.78 -22.18
N SER A 188 8.27 26.74 -22.45
CA SER A 188 8.58 27.83 -21.53
C SER A 188 7.34 28.70 -21.31
N GLY A 189 6.73 28.59 -20.12
CA GLY A 189 5.54 29.36 -19.73
C GLY A 189 4.22 28.57 -19.70
N VAL A 190 4.24 27.28 -20.02
CA VAL A 190 3.08 26.38 -19.79
C VAL A 190 2.99 26.03 -18.31
N ASP A 191 1.82 26.23 -17.70
CA ASP A 191 1.59 25.84 -16.31
C ASP A 191 1.27 24.35 -16.22
N PHE A 192 2.27 23.56 -15.85
CA PHE A 192 2.13 22.13 -15.61
C PHE A 192 1.63 21.80 -14.20
N HIS A 193 1.49 22.76 -13.28
CA HIS A 193 1.13 22.50 -11.88
C HIS A 193 -0.13 21.63 -11.70
N PRO A 194 -1.19 21.76 -12.52
CA PRO A 194 -2.35 20.85 -12.46
C PRO A 194 -2.02 19.38 -12.77
N LEU A 195 -0.91 19.12 -13.47
CA LEU A 195 -0.50 17.78 -13.90
C LEU A 195 0.44 17.10 -12.90
N TYR A 196 0.90 17.78 -11.85
CA TYR A 196 1.86 17.18 -10.89
C TYR A 196 1.20 16.04 -10.11
N ALA A 197 0.00 16.26 -9.59
CA ALA A 197 -0.74 15.23 -8.87
C ALA A 197 -1.09 14.01 -9.74
N PRO A 198 -1.71 14.15 -10.94
CA PRO A 198 -2.04 12.99 -11.77
C PRO A 198 -0.80 12.26 -12.27
N VAL A 199 0.30 12.95 -12.62
CA VAL A 199 1.52 12.29 -13.08
C VAL A 199 2.28 11.60 -11.95
N ALA A 200 2.31 12.18 -10.74
CA ALA A 200 2.95 11.53 -9.59
C ALA A 200 2.17 10.33 -9.05
N PHE A 201 0.88 10.21 -9.40
CA PHE A 201 0.05 9.08 -8.99
C PHE A 201 0.17 7.86 -9.91
N VAL A 202 0.36 8.10 -11.21
CA VAL A 202 0.40 7.07 -12.27
C VAL A 202 1.77 6.40 -12.34
#